data_AF-A0A6L7NNL1-F1
#
_entry.id   AF-A0A6L7NNL1-F1
#
_cell.length_a   1.000
_cell.length_b   1.000
_cell.length_c   1.000
_cell.angle_alpha   90.00
_cell.angle_beta   90.00
_cell.angle_gamma   90.00
#
_symmetry.space_group_name_H-M   'P 1'
#
loop_
_entity.id
_entity.type
_entity.pdbx_description
1 polymer ?
#
loop_
_entity_poly.entity_id
_entity_poly.type
_entity_poly.pdbx_seq_one_letter_code
_entity_poly.pdbx_strand_id
1 'polypeptide(L)'
;MLAIVAARGRPRRPRRRDRIAMTMRTTTFDGDSNPLELVPLFQGMSPSLLGELSRRLRVVTFRAGTAVFHADDAGSMMYIIIQGAVKIFVPATDGREVVLAVHRTGDLFGEMSLLDDERRSASATTLEDTEMVSLSRQDFLEVMTRHPEASRAILDVLVKRLRQTNQSIQDAYLLDVPGRLARRLLILAREHGIEADEGVEIGLRISQQDLASMIGASRVAVNKQLQTWRQKGVVDVRRQRVTILKPEVLERQFSLSP
;
A
#
# COMPACT_ATOMS: atom_id res chain seq x y z
N MET A 1 -17.01 23.00 -6.07
CA MET A 1 -15.88 23.80 -6.57
C MET A 1 -15.34 24.63 -5.41
N LEU A 2 -14.53 24.04 -4.54
CA LEU A 2 -13.83 24.74 -3.46
C LEU A 2 -12.35 24.38 -3.56
N ALA A 3 -11.54 25.34 -4.00
CA ALA A 3 -10.09 25.26 -4.02
C ALA A 3 -9.59 25.63 -2.62
N ILE A 4 -8.99 24.67 -1.91
CA ILE A 4 -8.17 24.98 -0.72
C ILE A 4 -6.76 25.24 -1.23
N VAL A 5 -6.41 26.52 -1.35
CA VAL A 5 -5.05 26.97 -1.63
C VAL A 5 -4.19 26.71 -0.39
N ALA A 6 -3.45 25.61 -0.38
CA ALA A 6 -2.42 25.37 0.62
C ALA A 6 -1.21 26.28 0.36
N ALA A 7 -0.84 27.07 1.36
CA ALA A 7 0.29 27.99 1.32
C ALA A 7 1.60 27.26 0.94
N ARG A 8 2.29 27.76 -0.08
CA ARG A 8 3.55 27.23 -0.62
C ARG A 8 4.68 27.37 0.40
N GLY A 9 4.87 26.35 1.25
CA GLY A 9 6.05 26.21 2.10
C GLY A 9 7.29 25.79 1.31
N ARG A 10 8.46 26.36 1.68
CA ARG A 10 9.77 25.97 1.11
C ARG A 10 9.98 24.45 1.25
N PRO A 11 10.59 23.77 0.25
CA PRO A 11 10.84 22.32 0.32
C PRO A 11 11.70 21.99 1.54
N ARG A 12 11.21 21.09 2.40
CA ARG A 12 12.00 20.53 3.51
C ARG A 12 13.11 19.67 2.92
N ARG A 13 14.35 19.91 3.35
CA ARG A 13 15.47 19.00 3.05
C ARG A 13 15.26 17.70 3.86
N PRO A 14 15.53 16.51 3.27
CA PRO A 14 15.43 15.24 3.99
C PRO A 14 16.36 15.24 5.21
N ARG A 15 15.90 14.68 6.34
CA ARG A 15 16.66 14.68 7.59
C ARG A 15 17.83 13.71 7.48
N ARG A 16 18.96 14.03 8.13
CA ARG A 16 20.23 13.29 8.03
C ARG A 16 20.13 11.81 8.47
N ARG A 17 19.13 11.43 9.28
CA ARG A 17 18.87 10.05 9.72
C ARG A 17 18.23 9.17 8.64
N ASP A 18 17.49 9.74 7.69
CA ASP A 18 16.75 8.99 6.66
C ASP A 18 17.70 8.43 5.58
N ARG A 19 18.89 9.05 5.42
CA ARG A 19 19.90 8.63 4.42
C ARG A 19 20.70 7.38 4.81
N ILE A 20 20.62 6.90 6.04
CA ILE A 20 21.47 5.79 6.54
C ILE A 20 20.79 4.42 6.34
N ALA A 21 19.47 4.37 6.12
CA ALA A 21 18.68 3.13 6.05
C ALA A 21 18.32 2.67 4.62
N MET A 22 18.75 3.42 3.59
CA MET A 22 18.48 3.13 2.18
C MET A 22 19.78 2.73 1.48
N THR A 23 19.83 1.51 0.94
CA THR A 23 20.90 1.11 0.03
C THR A 23 20.35 1.12 -1.39
N MET A 24 21.01 1.84 -2.28
CA MET A 24 20.68 1.89 -3.70
C MET A 24 21.80 1.20 -4.47
N ARG A 25 21.44 0.24 -5.32
CA ARG A 25 22.38 -0.42 -6.23
C ARG A 25 21.86 -0.29 -7.64
N THR A 26 22.73 0.19 -8.53
CA THR A 26 22.47 0.20 -9.97
C THR A 26 22.74 -1.20 -10.48
N THR A 27 21.74 -2.07 -10.41
CA THR A 27 21.78 -3.34 -11.13
C THR A 27 21.00 -3.15 -12.42
N THR A 28 21.63 -3.34 -13.57
CA THR A 28 20.90 -3.60 -14.81
C THR A 28 20.40 -5.04 -14.73
N PHE A 29 19.11 -5.26 -14.98
CA PHE A 29 18.56 -6.62 -15.05
C PHE A 29 18.96 -7.23 -16.40
N ASP A 30 20.25 -7.53 -16.57
CA ASP A 30 20.83 -8.14 -17.77
C ASP A 30 20.98 -9.66 -17.55
N GLY A 31 19.86 -10.41 -17.54
CA GLY A 31 19.87 -11.87 -17.41
C GLY A 31 18.53 -12.52 -17.78
N ASP A 32 18.55 -13.84 -18.03
CA ASP A 32 17.44 -14.69 -18.50
C ASP A 32 16.17 -14.70 -17.61
N SER A 33 16.18 -14.03 -16.46
CA SER A 33 15.04 -13.87 -15.56
C SER A 33 14.88 -12.39 -15.17
N ASN A 34 13.96 -11.69 -15.83
CA ASN A 34 13.60 -10.33 -15.47
C ASN A 34 12.61 -10.37 -14.29
N PRO A 35 12.96 -9.90 -13.07
CA PRO A 35 12.06 -9.99 -11.91
C PRO A 35 10.76 -9.19 -12.11
N LEU A 36 10.72 -8.31 -13.11
CA LEU A 36 9.50 -7.64 -13.54
C LEU A 36 8.45 -8.63 -14.07
N GLU A 37 8.84 -9.73 -14.71
CA GLU A 37 7.90 -10.74 -15.23
C GLU A 37 7.07 -11.40 -14.12
N LEU A 38 7.60 -11.42 -12.89
CA LEU A 38 6.92 -11.97 -11.71
C LEU A 38 5.94 -10.98 -11.08
N VAL A 39 5.98 -9.70 -11.46
CA VAL A 39 5.08 -8.67 -10.96
C VAL A 39 3.81 -8.69 -11.82
N PRO A 40 2.61 -8.92 -11.24
CA PRO A 40 1.37 -8.97 -11.99
C PRO A 40 1.10 -7.75 -12.88
N LEU A 41 1.58 -6.57 -12.48
CA LEU A 41 1.48 -5.35 -13.27
C LEU A 41 2.13 -5.48 -14.65
N PHE A 42 3.21 -6.25 -14.76
CA PHE A 42 4.03 -6.39 -15.95
C PHE A 42 3.71 -7.66 -16.75
N GLN A 43 2.81 -8.51 -16.25
CA GLN A 43 2.39 -9.71 -16.97
C GLN A 43 1.62 -9.34 -18.24
N GLY A 44 2.02 -9.94 -19.37
CA GLY A 44 1.42 -9.66 -20.68
C GLY A 44 1.91 -8.36 -21.34
N MET A 45 2.88 -7.67 -20.75
CA MET A 45 3.53 -6.52 -21.40
C MET A 45 4.49 -6.96 -22.51
N SER A 46 4.68 -6.10 -23.51
CA SER A 46 5.53 -6.39 -24.65
C SER A 46 7.00 -6.60 -24.22
N PRO A 47 7.74 -7.54 -24.84
CA PRO A 47 9.17 -7.72 -24.55
C PRO A 47 10.00 -6.44 -24.75
N SER A 48 9.58 -5.58 -25.68
CA SER A 48 10.15 -4.25 -25.89
C SER A 48 9.99 -3.34 -24.68
N LEU A 49 8.81 -3.30 -24.07
CA LEU A 49 8.53 -2.52 -22.86
C LEU A 49 9.32 -3.07 -21.66
N LEU A 50 9.32 -4.39 -21.46
CA LEU A 50 10.08 -5.03 -20.38
C LEU A 50 11.60 -4.80 -20.53
N GLY A 51 12.11 -4.86 -21.76
CA GLY A 51 13.50 -4.54 -22.08
C GLY A 51 13.85 -3.07 -21.85
N GLU A 52 12.92 -2.14 -22.12
CA GLU A 52 13.15 -0.72 -21.83
C GLU A 52 13.10 -0.42 -20.33
N LEU A 53 12.14 -0.99 -19.60
CA LEU A 53 12.02 -0.85 -18.15
C LEU A 53 13.22 -1.42 -17.41
N SER A 54 13.70 -2.62 -17.78
CA SER A 54 14.84 -3.27 -17.14
C SER A 54 16.13 -2.42 -17.17
N ARG A 55 16.33 -1.61 -18.22
CA ARG A 55 17.47 -0.68 -18.32
C ARG A 55 17.31 0.60 -17.49
N ARG A 56 16.08 1.05 -17.26
CA ARG A 56 15.76 2.32 -16.57
C ARG A 56 15.54 2.14 -15.07
N LEU A 57 15.05 0.98 -14.66
CA LEU A 57 14.77 0.70 -13.25
C LEU A 57 16.05 0.60 -12.42
N ARG A 58 15.92 0.93 -11.13
CA ARG A 58 17.00 0.85 -10.14
C ARG A 58 16.52 0.10 -8.92
N VAL A 59 17.31 -0.83 -8.41
CA VAL A 59 16.99 -1.59 -7.19
C VAL A 59 17.28 -0.73 -5.96
N VAL A 60 16.30 -0.67 -5.07
CA VAL A 60 16.38 0.01 -3.78
C VAL A 60 15.89 -0.91 -2.67
N THR A 61 16.64 -0.95 -1.57
CA THR A 61 16.29 -1.76 -0.40
C THR A 61 16.17 -0.89 0.83
N PHE A 62 15.14 -1.16 1.64
CA PHE A 62 14.82 -0.44 2.86
C PHE A 62 14.62 -1.44 4.01
N ARG A 63 15.16 -1.11 5.19
CA ARG A 63 14.87 -1.88 6.41
C ARG A 63 13.45 -1.62 6.89
N ALA A 64 12.85 -2.58 7.60
CA ALA A 64 11.56 -2.43 8.25
C ALA A 64 11.45 -1.14 9.07
N GLY A 65 10.33 -0.43 8.96
CA GLY A 65 10.06 0.82 9.67
C GLY A 65 10.73 2.06 9.06
N THR A 66 11.40 1.93 7.91
CA THR A 66 12.02 3.06 7.21
C THR A 66 10.98 3.82 6.39
N ALA A 67 10.94 5.15 6.55
CA ALA A 67 10.16 6.03 5.70
C ALA A 67 10.77 6.08 4.29
N VAL A 68 9.97 5.77 3.28
CA VAL A 68 10.34 5.87 1.86
C VAL A 68 10.25 7.31 1.39
N PHE A 69 9.17 8.01 1.79
CA PHE A 69 8.98 9.45 1.64
C PHE A 69 7.87 9.94 2.57
N HIS A 70 7.80 11.25 2.79
CA HIS A 70 6.74 11.89 3.55
C HIS A 70 5.73 12.59 2.64
N ALA A 71 4.51 12.76 3.15
CA ALA A 71 3.53 13.66 2.54
C ALA A 71 4.13 15.06 2.40
N ASP A 72 3.72 15.77 1.35
CA ASP A 72 4.23 17.09 0.93
C ASP A 72 5.70 17.12 0.45
N ASP A 73 6.43 16.00 0.44
CA ASP A 73 7.73 15.95 -0.23
C ASP A 73 7.56 16.17 -1.74
N ALA A 74 8.62 16.64 -2.41
CA ALA A 74 8.66 16.61 -3.86
C ALA A 74 8.76 15.15 -4.34
N GLY A 75 7.89 14.73 -5.25
CA GLY A 75 7.89 13.37 -5.80
C GLY A 75 8.59 13.28 -7.14
N SER A 76 9.75 12.62 -7.21
CA SER A 76 10.52 12.45 -8.46
C SER A 76 10.68 10.99 -8.91
N MET A 77 10.18 10.04 -8.11
CA MET A 77 10.31 8.60 -8.33
C MET A 77 9.01 7.89 -8.00
N MET A 78 8.72 6.79 -8.68
CA MET A 78 7.74 5.79 -8.26
C MET A 78 8.46 4.50 -7.89
N TYR A 79 7.76 3.61 -7.19
CA TYR A 79 8.31 2.35 -6.72
C TYR A 79 7.39 1.20 -7.04
N ILE A 80 7.98 0.04 -7.29
CA ILE A 80 7.26 -1.23 -7.44
C ILE A 80 7.90 -2.22 -6.49
N ILE A 81 7.09 -2.86 -5.66
CA ILE A 81 7.57 -3.75 -4.62
C ILE A 81 7.90 -5.11 -5.24
N ILE A 82 9.15 -5.53 -5.09
CA ILE A 82 9.62 -6.86 -5.48
C ILE A 82 9.42 -7.82 -4.31
N GLN A 83 9.78 -7.37 -3.11
CA GLN A 83 9.61 -8.14 -1.88
C GLN A 83 9.32 -7.20 -0.71
N GLY A 84 8.46 -7.65 0.21
CA GLY A 84 8.14 -6.93 1.45
C GLY A 84 6.78 -6.22 1.39
N ALA A 85 6.63 -5.20 2.22
CA ALA A 85 5.38 -4.47 2.35
C ALA A 85 5.61 -2.99 2.73
N VAL A 86 4.74 -2.12 2.23
CA VAL A 86 4.77 -0.68 2.47
C VAL A 86 3.37 -0.21 2.90
N LYS A 87 3.32 0.55 4.00
CA LYS A 87 2.13 1.25 4.48
C LYS A 87 2.06 2.64 3.86
N ILE A 88 0.93 2.98 3.23
CA ILE A 88 0.61 4.31 2.73
C ILE A 88 -0.36 4.98 3.69
N PHE A 89 -0.01 6.16 4.20
CA PHE A 89 -0.81 6.83 5.23
C PHE A 89 -0.72 8.35 5.16
N VAL A 90 -1.75 9.01 5.68
CA VAL A 90 -1.79 10.47 5.88
C VAL A 90 -1.66 10.76 7.37
N PRO A 91 -0.70 11.59 7.80
CA PRO A 91 -0.60 12.01 9.19
C PRO A 91 -1.72 13.01 9.53
N ALA A 92 -2.31 12.86 10.71
CA ALA A 92 -3.22 13.82 11.31
C ALA A 92 -2.46 14.80 12.23
N THR A 93 -3.05 15.97 12.46
CA THR A 93 -2.46 17.03 13.30
C THR A 93 -2.29 16.63 14.77
N ASP A 94 -3.09 15.68 15.25
CA ASP A 94 -3.06 15.15 16.61
C ASP A 94 -2.11 13.95 16.78
N GLY A 95 -1.27 13.67 15.78
CA GLY A 95 -0.31 12.57 15.79
C GLY A 95 -0.91 11.20 15.46
N ARG A 96 -2.21 11.12 15.15
CA ARG A 96 -2.78 9.91 14.53
C ARG A 96 -2.35 9.81 13.07
N GLU A 97 -2.57 8.64 12.49
CA GLU A 97 -2.40 8.38 11.07
C GLU A 97 -3.68 7.76 10.54
N VAL A 98 -4.04 8.11 9.30
CA VAL A 98 -5.07 7.40 8.52
C VAL A 98 -4.34 6.55 7.49
N VAL A 99 -4.47 5.23 7.61
CA VAL A 99 -3.83 4.30 6.67
C VAL A 99 -4.74 4.16 5.46
N LEU A 100 -4.22 4.58 4.30
CA LEU A 100 -4.94 4.53 3.04
C LEU A 100 -4.85 3.15 2.38
N ALA A 101 -3.67 2.54 2.45
CA ALA A 101 -3.41 1.23 1.84
C ALA A 101 -2.18 0.56 2.47
N VAL A 102 -2.09 -0.76 2.27
CA VAL A 102 -0.86 -1.52 2.42
C VAL A 102 -0.57 -2.17 1.08
N HIS A 103 0.62 -1.93 0.57
CA HIS A 103 1.11 -2.47 -0.70
C HIS A 103 2.12 -3.58 -0.45
N ARG A 104 2.08 -4.63 -1.27
CA ARG A 104 2.99 -5.79 -1.21
C ARG A 104 3.65 -6.03 -2.57
N THR A 105 4.47 -7.09 -2.65
CA THR A 105 5.02 -7.62 -3.90
C THR A 105 4.01 -7.53 -5.05
N GLY A 106 4.41 -6.88 -6.13
CA GLY A 106 3.56 -6.67 -7.30
C GLY A 106 2.94 -5.26 -7.37
N ASP A 107 2.73 -4.61 -6.23
CA ASP A 107 2.08 -3.31 -6.18
C ASP A 107 3.06 -2.17 -6.51
N LEU A 108 2.54 -1.16 -7.20
CA LEU A 108 3.22 0.12 -7.41
C LEU A 108 2.70 1.19 -6.45
N PHE A 109 3.52 2.20 -6.16
CA PHE A 109 3.11 3.42 -5.46
C PHE A 109 4.02 4.62 -5.77
N GLY A 110 3.54 5.82 -5.43
CA GLY A 110 4.26 7.07 -5.64
C GLY A 110 4.15 7.63 -7.07
N GLU A 111 3.25 7.07 -7.89
CA GLU A 111 3.03 7.50 -9.28
C GLU A 111 2.21 8.78 -9.42
N MET A 112 1.32 9.09 -8.47
CA MET A 112 0.45 10.31 -8.52
C MET A 112 1.26 11.58 -8.80
N SER A 113 2.27 11.87 -7.96
CA SER A 113 3.16 13.03 -8.11
C SER A 113 3.92 13.06 -9.44
N LEU A 114 4.10 11.91 -10.11
CA LEU A 114 4.76 11.89 -11.41
C LEU A 114 3.81 12.31 -12.52
N LEU A 115 2.53 11.96 -12.38
CA LEU A 115 1.46 12.22 -13.35
C LEU A 115 0.97 13.67 -13.31
N ASP A 116 0.73 14.22 -12.12
CA ASP A 116 0.16 15.55 -11.94
C ASP A 116 1.20 16.64 -11.63
N ASP A 117 2.46 16.26 -11.39
CA ASP A 117 3.55 17.15 -10.95
C ASP A 117 3.27 17.83 -9.60
N GLU A 118 2.36 17.27 -8.80
CA GLU A 118 2.09 17.71 -7.44
C GLU A 118 3.00 17.02 -6.42
N ARG A 119 2.97 17.53 -5.18
CA ARG A 119 3.73 16.94 -4.06
C ARG A 119 3.16 15.58 -3.66
N ARG A 120 3.88 14.85 -2.81
CA ARG A 120 3.41 13.56 -2.28
C ARG A 120 2.07 13.74 -1.55
N SER A 121 1.03 13.06 -2.04
CA SER A 121 -0.31 13.07 -1.45
C SER A 121 -0.39 12.32 -0.11
N ALA A 122 0.57 11.43 0.17
CA ALA A 122 0.63 10.62 1.37
C ALA A 122 2.08 10.29 1.74
N SER A 123 2.29 9.78 2.96
CA SER A 123 3.56 9.21 3.41
C SER A 123 3.62 7.71 3.12
N ALA A 124 4.83 7.18 2.97
CA ALA A 124 5.06 5.76 2.75
C ALA A 124 6.15 5.25 3.72
N THR A 125 5.86 4.18 4.45
CA THR A 125 6.80 3.53 5.38
C THR A 125 6.78 2.02 5.21
N THR A 126 7.96 1.40 5.20
CA THR A 126 8.08 -0.06 5.13
C THR A 126 7.58 -0.75 6.40
N LEU A 127 6.85 -1.86 6.24
CA LEU A 127 6.36 -2.68 7.36
C LEU A 127 7.30 -3.85 7.70
N GLU A 128 8.10 -4.27 6.72
CA GLU A 128 9.12 -5.30 6.82
C GLU A 128 10.35 -4.89 5.98
N ASP A 129 11.41 -5.68 5.98
CA ASP A 129 12.53 -5.44 5.05
C ASP A 129 11.99 -5.55 3.63
N THR A 130 12.14 -4.47 2.85
CA THR A 130 11.47 -4.31 1.56
C THR A 130 12.49 -4.02 0.47
N GLU A 131 12.41 -4.80 -0.62
CA GLU A 131 13.11 -4.59 -1.87
C GLU A 131 12.14 -4.09 -2.94
N MET A 132 12.55 -3.03 -3.64
CA MET A 132 11.73 -2.39 -4.66
C MET A 132 12.58 -2.03 -5.86
N VAL A 133 11.93 -1.82 -6.99
CA VAL A 133 12.51 -1.10 -8.12
C VAL A 133 11.95 0.31 -8.17
N SER A 134 12.78 1.30 -8.46
CA SER A 134 12.38 2.69 -8.64
C SER A 134 12.50 3.14 -10.08
N LEU A 135 11.56 3.94 -10.55
CA LEU A 135 11.56 4.59 -11.86
C LEU A 135 11.46 6.11 -11.70
N SER A 136 12.31 6.85 -12.42
CA SER A 136 12.30 8.31 -12.38
C SER A 136 11.10 8.90 -13.10
N ARG A 137 10.70 10.12 -12.76
CA ARG A 137 9.64 10.84 -13.48
C ARG A 137 9.89 10.91 -14.98
N GLN A 138 11.11 11.25 -15.37
CA GLN A 138 11.49 11.38 -16.77
C GLN A 138 11.31 10.05 -17.50
N ASP A 139 11.85 8.97 -16.92
CA ASP A 139 11.74 7.63 -17.48
C ASP A 139 10.28 7.14 -17.55
N PHE A 140 9.50 7.41 -16.51
CA PHE A 140 8.10 7.04 -16.41
C PHE A 140 7.26 7.70 -17.51
N LEU A 141 7.40 9.02 -17.70
CA LEU A 141 6.68 9.76 -18.74
C LEU A 141 7.09 9.32 -20.15
N GLU A 142 8.38 9.05 -20.36
CA GLU A 142 8.89 8.57 -21.65
C GLU A 142 8.37 7.17 -21.97
N VAL A 143 8.36 6.25 -21.00
CA VAL A 143 7.78 4.91 -21.14
C VAL A 143 6.29 4.98 -21.45
N MET A 144 5.52 5.79 -20.72
CA MET A 144 4.07 5.93 -20.98
C MET A 144 3.76 6.48 -22.36
N THR A 145 4.60 7.38 -22.89
CA THR A 145 4.44 7.97 -24.22
C THR A 145 4.75 6.96 -25.33
N ARG A 146 5.75 6.10 -25.12
CA ARG A 146 6.18 5.10 -26.12
C ARG A 146 5.35 3.82 -26.10
N HIS A 147 4.83 3.44 -24.94
CA HIS A 147 4.14 2.17 -24.72
C HIS A 147 2.74 2.43 -24.13
N PRO A 148 1.71 2.56 -24.98
CA PRO A 148 0.33 2.78 -24.54
C PRO A 148 -0.19 1.72 -23.57
N GLU A 149 0.32 0.49 -23.64
CA GLU A 149 0.00 -0.58 -22.70
C GLU A 149 0.44 -0.26 -21.25
N ALA A 150 1.54 0.49 -21.07
CA ALA A 150 1.97 0.96 -19.75
C ALA A 150 0.98 1.99 -19.19
N SER A 151 0.51 2.92 -20.03
CA SER A 151 -0.52 3.89 -19.66
C SER A 151 -1.82 3.20 -19.24
N ARG A 152 -2.23 2.15 -19.97
CA ARG A 152 -3.40 1.35 -19.60
C ARG A 152 -3.26 0.68 -18.24
N ALA A 153 -2.10 0.09 -17.97
CA ALA A 153 -1.82 -0.54 -16.68
C ALA A 153 -1.90 0.46 -15.51
N ILE A 154 -1.38 1.68 -15.69
CA ILE A 154 -1.50 2.75 -14.69
C ILE A 154 -2.97 3.16 -14.49
N LEU A 155 -3.75 3.30 -15.56
CA LEU A 155 -5.18 3.60 -15.45
C LEU A 155 -5.94 2.53 -14.67
N ASP A 156 -5.67 1.25 -14.93
CA ASP A 156 -6.33 0.15 -14.21
C ASP A 156 -6.00 0.19 -12.71
N VAL A 157 -4.77 0.56 -12.34
CA VAL A 157 -4.35 0.77 -10.95
C VAL A 157 -5.09 1.94 -10.31
N LEU A 158 -5.17 3.08 -11.00
CA LEU A 158 -5.87 4.27 -10.49
C LEU A 158 -7.37 4.02 -10.33
N VAL A 159 -8.00 3.30 -11.26
CA VAL A 159 -9.42 2.90 -11.16
C VAL A 159 -9.65 1.97 -9.97
N LYS A 160 -8.78 0.97 -9.76
CA LYS A 160 -8.86 0.08 -8.60
C LYS A 160 -8.77 0.87 -7.29
N ARG A 161 -7.82 1.81 -7.19
CA ARG A 161 -7.66 2.67 -6.02
C ARG A 161 -8.85 3.58 -5.79
N LEU A 162 -9.37 4.23 -6.83
CA LEU A 162 -10.57 5.08 -6.72
C LEU A 162 -11.77 4.29 -6.19
N ARG A 163 -11.98 3.05 -6.67
CA ARG A 163 -13.04 2.17 -6.14
C ARG A 163 -12.82 1.82 -4.68
N GLN A 164 -11.59 1.48 -4.27
CA GLN A 164 -11.25 1.19 -2.87
C GLN A 164 -11.46 2.41 -1.96
N THR A 165 -11.09 3.61 -2.43
CA THR A 165 -11.34 4.87 -1.70
C THR A 165 -12.83 5.13 -1.54
N ASN A 166 -13.62 4.99 -2.61
CA ASN A 166 -15.08 5.16 -2.55
C ASN A 166 -15.73 4.16 -1.58
N GLN A 167 -15.29 2.90 -1.57
CA GLN A 167 -15.76 1.90 -0.61
C GLN A 167 -15.41 2.29 0.83
N SER A 168 -14.19 2.78 1.07
CA SER A 168 -13.75 3.20 2.41
C SER A 168 -14.55 4.40 2.93
N ILE A 169 -14.89 5.34 2.03
CA ILE A 169 -15.80 6.45 2.34
C ILE A 169 -17.17 5.89 2.72
N GLN A 170 -17.76 5.04 1.89
CA GLN A 170 -19.05 4.43 2.17
C GLN A 170 -19.07 3.69 3.52
N ASP A 171 -18.06 2.88 3.80
CA ASP A 171 -17.94 2.13 5.05
C ASP A 171 -17.85 3.07 6.26
N ALA A 172 -17.15 4.20 6.15
CA ALA A 172 -17.04 5.19 7.21
C ALA A 172 -18.40 5.82 7.57
N TYR A 173 -19.33 5.93 6.62
CA TYR A 173 -20.67 6.48 6.84
C TYR A 173 -21.72 5.42 7.23
N LEU A 174 -21.61 4.20 6.70
CA LEU A 174 -22.68 3.19 6.80
C LEU A 174 -22.43 2.09 7.84
N LEU A 175 -21.17 1.89 8.25
CA LEU A 175 -20.80 0.79 9.13
C LEU A 175 -20.29 1.30 10.47
N ASP A 176 -20.58 0.56 11.53
CA ASP A 176 -19.98 0.74 12.84
C ASP A 176 -18.56 0.12 12.89
N VAL A 177 -17.88 0.24 14.03
CA VAL A 177 -16.49 -0.27 14.19
C VAL A 177 -16.38 -1.78 13.90
N PRO A 178 -17.25 -2.66 14.45
CA PRO A 178 -17.29 -4.07 14.08
C PRO A 178 -17.44 -4.32 12.57
N GLY A 179 -18.40 -3.65 11.91
CA GLY A 179 -18.62 -3.77 10.47
C GLY A 179 -17.40 -3.37 9.65
N ARG A 180 -16.80 -2.21 9.94
CA ARG A 180 -15.59 -1.73 9.25
C ARG A 180 -14.40 -2.65 9.48
N LEU A 181 -14.19 -3.11 10.72
CA LEU A 181 -13.09 -4.02 11.04
C LEU A 181 -13.25 -5.37 10.33
N ALA A 182 -14.45 -5.95 10.34
CA ALA A 182 -14.75 -7.21 9.69
C ALA A 182 -14.50 -7.13 8.19
N ARG A 183 -15.03 -6.09 7.52
CA ARG A 183 -14.80 -5.88 6.09
C ARG A 183 -13.31 -5.70 5.78
N ARG A 184 -12.57 -4.91 6.57
CA ARG A 184 -11.13 -4.70 6.34
C ARG A 184 -10.34 -5.99 6.50
N LEU A 185 -10.63 -6.83 7.50
CA LEU A 185 -9.98 -8.13 7.65
C LEU A 185 -10.24 -9.05 6.46
N LEU A 186 -11.49 -9.13 5.97
CA LEU A 186 -11.83 -9.94 4.80
C LEU A 186 -11.14 -9.43 3.53
N ILE A 187 -11.04 -8.12 3.33
CA ILE A 187 -10.29 -7.53 2.21
C ILE A 187 -8.81 -7.92 2.32
N LEU A 188 -8.19 -7.76 3.49
CA LEU A 188 -6.79 -8.13 3.71
C LEU A 188 -6.54 -9.63 3.51
N ALA A 189 -7.47 -10.49 3.92
CA ALA A 189 -7.37 -11.93 3.68
C ALA A 189 -7.55 -12.28 2.20
N ARG A 190 -8.39 -11.56 1.45
CA ARG A 190 -8.50 -11.75 0.00
C ARG A 190 -7.26 -11.27 -0.74
N GLU A 191 -6.68 -10.15 -0.32
CA GLU A 191 -5.53 -9.52 -0.98
C GLU A 191 -4.20 -10.21 -0.61
N HIS A 192 -4.09 -10.76 0.60
CA HIS A 192 -2.83 -11.22 1.18
C HIS A 192 -2.97 -12.52 1.99
N GLY A 193 -4.03 -13.29 1.76
CA GLY A 193 -4.30 -14.53 2.47
C GLY A 193 -3.27 -15.61 2.15
N ILE A 194 -2.91 -16.37 3.18
CA ILE A 194 -2.14 -17.60 3.10
C ILE A 194 -3.04 -18.69 3.69
N GLU A 195 -3.20 -19.79 2.95
CA GLU A 195 -3.90 -20.96 3.47
C GLU A 195 -3.19 -21.47 4.73
N ALA A 196 -3.97 -21.66 5.79
CA ALA A 196 -3.48 -22.18 7.07
C ALA A 196 -4.28 -23.45 7.43
N ASP A 197 -3.78 -24.22 8.40
CA ASP A 197 -4.45 -25.44 8.87
C ASP A 197 -5.92 -25.19 9.28
N GLU A 198 -6.19 -24.01 9.85
CA GLU A 198 -7.52 -23.55 10.18
C GLU A 198 -7.76 -22.13 9.62
N GLY A 199 -8.50 -22.05 8.51
CA GLY A 199 -8.93 -20.79 7.92
C GLY A 199 -7.86 -20.09 7.06
N VAL A 200 -7.94 -18.76 7.00
CA VAL A 200 -7.04 -17.94 6.16
C VAL A 200 -6.23 -16.99 7.03
N GLU A 201 -4.90 -17.15 7.05
CA GLU A 201 -4.01 -16.20 7.72
C GLU A 201 -3.79 -14.99 6.82
N ILE A 202 -3.96 -13.78 7.35
CA ILE A 202 -3.52 -12.57 6.67
C ILE A 202 -1.98 -12.57 6.68
N GLY A 203 -1.36 -12.71 5.51
CA GLY A 203 0.09 -12.81 5.31
C GLY A 203 0.91 -11.57 5.67
N LEU A 204 0.29 -10.57 6.30
CA LEU A 204 0.92 -9.34 6.77
C LEU A 204 1.04 -9.34 8.29
N ARG A 205 2.17 -8.84 8.80
CA ARG A 205 2.25 -8.38 10.20
C ARG A 205 1.65 -7.00 10.28
N ILE A 206 0.44 -6.90 10.83
CA ILE A 206 -0.29 -5.64 10.97
C ILE A 206 -0.60 -5.42 12.45
N SER A 207 -0.15 -4.29 12.99
CA SER A 207 -0.46 -3.97 14.37
C SER A 207 -1.93 -3.60 14.55
N GLN A 208 -2.45 -3.72 15.76
CA GLN A 208 -3.81 -3.25 16.07
C GLN A 208 -3.94 -1.73 15.91
N GLN A 209 -2.82 -0.99 16.01
CA GLN A 209 -2.79 0.44 15.72
C GLN A 209 -2.98 0.69 14.22
N ASP A 210 -2.32 -0.09 13.35
CA ASP A 210 -2.49 0.04 11.91
C ASP A 210 -3.92 -0.34 11.49
N LEU A 211 -4.50 -1.41 12.05
CA LEU A 211 -5.91 -1.76 11.82
C LEU A 211 -6.86 -0.65 12.26
N ALA A 212 -6.62 -0.05 13.42
CA ALA A 212 -7.40 1.08 13.91
C ALA A 212 -7.31 2.30 12.98
N SER A 213 -6.10 2.60 12.49
CA SER A 213 -5.85 3.66 11.52
C SER A 213 -6.45 3.38 10.13
N MET A 214 -6.60 2.12 9.72
CA MET A 214 -7.28 1.75 8.46
C MET A 214 -8.79 1.99 8.51
N ILE A 215 -9.42 1.81 9.67
CA ILE A 215 -10.88 1.87 9.82
C ILE A 215 -11.38 3.12 10.54
N GLY A 216 -10.48 4.08 10.82
CA GLY A 216 -10.80 5.31 11.55
C GLY A 216 -11.36 5.05 12.96
N ALA A 217 -10.82 4.08 13.68
CA ALA A 217 -11.23 3.73 15.05
C ALA A 217 -10.10 3.95 16.06
N SER A 218 -10.41 3.86 17.35
CA SER A 218 -9.37 3.81 18.38
C SER A 218 -8.76 2.41 18.46
N ARG A 219 -7.47 2.33 18.80
CA ARG A 219 -6.79 1.06 19.08
C ARG A 219 -7.51 0.24 20.16
N VAL A 220 -8.08 0.92 21.15
CA VAL A 220 -8.86 0.29 22.24
C VAL A 220 -10.11 -0.41 21.68
N ALA A 221 -10.87 0.27 20.81
CA ALA A 221 -12.07 -0.30 20.20
C ALA A 221 -11.73 -1.52 19.32
N VAL A 222 -10.69 -1.42 18.49
CA VAL A 222 -10.22 -2.55 17.66
C VAL A 222 -9.77 -3.72 18.52
N ASN A 223 -8.97 -3.48 19.56
CA ASN A 223 -8.50 -4.54 20.44
C ASN A 223 -9.66 -5.26 21.14
N LYS A 224 -10.61 -4.50 21.69
CA LYS A 224 -11.83 -5.06 22.32
C LYS A 224 -12.62 -5.94 21.35
N GLN A 225 -12.77 -5.48 20.11
CA GLN A 225 -13.51 -6.25 19.09
C GLN A 225 -12.77 -7.52 18.68
N LEU A 226 -11.46 -7.46 18.42
CA LEU A 226 -10.63 -8.63 18.11
C LEU A 226 -10.65 -9.65 19.26
N GLN A 227 -10.57 -9.21 20.51
CA GLN A 227 -10.68 -10.09 21.67
C GLN A 227 -12.05 -10.78 21.75
N THR A 228 -13.12 -10.05 21.46
CA THR A 228 -14.49 -10.59 21.43
C THR A 228 -14.62 -11.68 20.35
N TRP A 229 -14.11 -11.44 19.15
CA TRP A 229 -14.11 -12.44 18.07
C TRP A 229 -13.20 -13.62 18.36
N ARG A 230 -12.05 -13.40 19.00
CA ARG A 230 -11.14 -14.47 19.40
C ARG A 230 -11.76 -15.41 20.43
N GLN A 231 -12.45 -14.87 21.44
CA GLN A 231 -13.17 -15.69 22.43
C GLN A 231 -14.28 -16.54 21.80
N LYS A 232 -14.87 -16.08 20.70
CA LYS A 232 -15.90 -16.80 19.94
C LYS A 232 -15.33 -17.73 18.86
N GLY A 233 -14.00 -17.83 18.74
CA GLY A 233 -13.33 -18.62 17.70
C GLY A 233 -13.64 -18.13 16.29
N VAL A 234 -13.82 -16.83 16.09
CA VAL A 234 -14.07 -16.21 14.77
C VAL A 234 -12.77 -15.83 14.09
N VAL A 235 -11.80 -15.34 14.87
CA VAL A 235 -10.44 -15.05 14.44
C VAL A 235 -9.46 -15.59 15.48
N ASP A 236 -8.24 -15.88 15.08
CA ASP A 236 -7.10 -15.96 16.00
C ASP A 236 -6.12 -14.82 15.75
N VAL A 237 -5.41 -14.39 16.78
CA VAL A 237 -4.45 -13.29 16.71
C VAL A 237 -3.17 -13.69 17.41
N ARG A 238 -2.09 -13.88 16.65
CA ARG A 238 -0.76 -14.28 17.16
C ARG A 238 0.33 -13.43 16.54
N ARG A 239 1.23 -12.86 17.35
CA ARG A 239 2.41 -12.11 16.87
C ARG A 239 2.11 -11.10 15.74
N GLN A 240 1.02 -10.33 15.88
CA GLN A 240 0.51 -9.35 14.88
C GLN A 240 0.04 -9.94 13.54
N ARG A 241 -0.19 -11.25 13.49
CA ARG A 241 -0.89 -11.94 12.41
C ARG A 241 -2.31 -12.24 12.87
N VAL A 242 -3.26 -12.13 11.94
CA VAL A 242 -4.67 -12.42 12.18
C VAL A 242 -5.06 -13.56 11.25
N THR A 243 -5.64 -14.61 11.81
CA THR A 243 -6.21 -15.74 11.06
C THR A 243 -7.72 -15.68 11.14
N ILE A 244 -8.38 -15.68 10.00
CA ILE A 244 -9.85 -15.69 9.92
C ILE A 244 -10.30 -17.15 9.93
N LEU A 245 -10.98 -17.55 11.00
CA LEU A 245 -11.47 -18.92 11.19
C LEU A 245 -12.91 -19.08 10.69
N LYS A 246 -13.72 -18.03 10.79
CA LYS A 246 -15.15 -18.02 10.44
C LYS A 246 -15.52 -16.78 9.62
N PRO A 247 -15.19 -16.74 8.31
CA PRO A 247 -15.46 -15.58 7.46
C PRO A 247 -16.93 -15.18 7.43
N GLU A 248 -17.86 -16.14 7.49
CA GLU A 248 -19.30 -15.92 7.48
C GLU A 248 -19.81 -15.10 8.68
N VAL A 249 -19.13 -15.17 9.82
CA VAL A 249 -19.46 -14.37 11.01
C VAL A 249 -19.01 -12.92 10.84
N LEU A 250 -17.90 -12.70 10.13
CA LEU A 250 -17.40 -11.37 9.78
C LEU A 250 -18.30 -10.72 8.71
N GLU A 251 -18.73 -11.48 7.70
CA GLU A 251 -19.63 -10.99 6.65
C GLU A 251 -20.94 -10.44 7.22
N ARG A 252 -21.53 -11.14 8.20
CA ARG A 252 -22.76 -10.69 8.89
C ARG A 252 -22.63 -9.33 9.58
N GLN A 253 -21.42 -8.85 9.86
CA GLN A 253 -21.21 -7.55 10.52
C GLN A 253 -21.57 -6.36 9.63
N PHE A 254 -21.61 -6.55 8.30
CA PHE A 254 -21.91 -5.49 7.35
C PHE A 254 -22.96 -5.88 6.31
N SER A 255 -23.49 -7.12 6.38
CA SER A 255 -24.69 -7.53 5.65
C SER A 255 -26.00 -7.13 6.36
N LEU A 256 -25.93 -6.66 7.61
CA LEU A 256 -27.08 -6.27 8.45
C LEU A 256 -27.17 -4.77 8.74
N SER A 257 -26.39 -3.93 8.05
CA SER A 257 -26.66 -2.48 8.05
C SER A 257 -27.93 -2.25 7.21
N PRO A 258 -28.96 -1.58 7.77
CA PRO A 258 -30.24 -1.36 7.09
C PRO A 258 -30.11 -0.60 5.77
#